data_AF-A0A8T3NDN5-F1
#
_entry.id   AF-A0A8T3NDN5-F1
#
_cell.length_a   1.000
_cell.length_b   1.000
_cell.length_c   1.000
_cell.angle_alpha   90.00
_cell.angle_beta   90.00
_cell.angle_gamma   90.00
#
_symmetry.space_group_name_H-M   'P 1'
#
loop_
_entity.id
_entity.type
_entity.pdbx_description
1 polymer ?
#
loop_
_entity_poly.entity_id
_entity_poly.type
_entity_poly.pdbx_seq_one_letter_code
_entity_poly.pdbx_strand_id
1 'polypeptide(L)'
;MAATADAQRTPLTSFETIALMLRDLPDVASDWDALSVDERLAWSLDWGNEMSKLGDLGSKAATGRLSMSDHERYHHLVTTLAEALPIIDRLGLRRPSVLVQA
;
A
#
# COMPACT_ATOMS: atom_id res chain seq x y z
N MET A 1 15.75 -33.69 8.75
CA MET A 1 16.40 -32.37 8.92
C MET A 1 15.81 -31.40 7.92
N ALA A 2 14.98 -30.46 8.39
CA ALA A 2 14.62 -29.21 7.71
C ALA A 2 13.83 -28.35 8.72
N ALA A 3 14.53 -27.90 9.76
CA ALA A 3 14.09 -26.79 10.58
C ALA A 3 14.93 -25.58 10.17
N THR A 4 14.36 -24.38 10.33
CA THR A 4 14.94 -23.03 10.15
C THR A 4 14.89 -22.42 8.74
N ALA A 5 13.68 -22.09 8.28
CA ALA A 5 13.46 -20.90 7.43
C ALA A 5 12.26 -20.05 7.91
N ASP A 6 11.87 -20.21 9.18
CA ASP A 6 10.82 -19.44 9.85
C ASP A 6 11.42 -18.68 11.03
N ALA A 7 12.51 -17.98 10.78
CA ALA A 7 13.20 -17.16 11.76
C ALA A 7 13.25 -15.72 11.22
N GLN A 8 12.46 -14.85 11.88
CA GLN A 8 12.57 -13.39 11.83
C GLN A 8 12.01 -12.68 10.60
N ARG A 9 10.74 -12.93 10.23
CA ARG A 9 9.97 -11.84 9.59
C ARG A 9 9.67 -10.80 10.65
N THR A 10 10.50 -9.76 10.76
CA THR A 10 10.13 -8.55 11.50
C THR A 10 8.76 -8.11 10.99
N PRO A 11 7.76 -7.91 11.87
CA PRO A 11 6.44 -7.47 11.43
C PRO A 11 6.61 -6.12 10.74
N LEU A 12 6.36 -6.07 9.43
CA LEU A 12 6.40 -4.83 8.68
C LEU A 12 5.36 -3.88 9.26
N THR A 13 5.77 -2.64 9.49
CA THR A 13 4.85 -1.56 9.83
C THR A 13 3.94 -1.28 8.64
N SER A 14 2.75 -0.70 8.88
CA SER A 14 1.84 -0.33 7.78
C SER A 14 2.52 0.57 6.74
N PHE A 15 3.44 1.44 7.15
CA PHE A 15 4.25 2.25 6.24
C PHE A 15 5.10 1.41 5.29
N GLU A 16 5.80 0.42 5.80
CA GLU A 16 6.68 -0.45 5.00
C GLU A 16 5.87 -1.31 4.05
N THR A 17 4.76 -1.89 4.51
CA THR A 17 3.88 -2.69 3.63
C THR A 17 3.34 -1.86 2.47
N ILE A 18 2.84 -0.64 2.74
CA ILE A 18 2.33 0.25 1.68
C ILE A 18 3.46 0.67 0.73
N ALA A 19 4.64 0.99 1.25
CA ALA A 19 5.79 1.36 0.42
C ALA A 19 6.20 0.23 -0.52
N LEU A 20 6.21 -1.01 -0.03
CA LEU A 20 6.52 -2.20 -0.84
C LEU A 20 5.46 -2.40 -1.93
N MET A 21 4.17 -2.35 -1.56
CA MET A 21 3.09 -2.49 -2.53
C MET A 21 3.14 -1.44 -3.63
N LEU A 22 3.47 -0.19 -3.29
CA LEU A 22 3.64 0.89 -4.27
C LEU A 22 4.82 0.66 -5.20
N ARG A 23 5.93 0.16 -4.67
CA ARG A 23 7.13 -0.16 -5.47
C ARG A 23 6.86 -1.30 -6.44
N ASP A 24 6.13 -2.32 -5.99
CA ASP A 24 5.85 -3.53 -6.79
C ASP A 24 4.67 -3.31 -7.77
N LEU A 25 3.94 -2.19 -7.63
CA LEU A 25 2.78 -1.84 -8.44
C LEU A 25 3.03 -1.83 -9.96
N PRO A 26 4.15 -1.30 -10.50
CA PRO A 26 4.41 -1.34 -11.94
C PRO A 26 4.62 -2.75 -12.49
N ASP A 27 5.25 -3.63 -11.71
CA ASP A 27 5.48 -5.02 -12.07
C ASP A 27 4.14 -5.78 -12.09
N VAL A 28 3.34 -5.60 -11.03
CA VAL A 28 1.96 -6.12 -10.97
C VAL A 28 1.12 -5.63 -12.14
N ALA A 29 1.27 -4.36 -12.53
CA ALA A 29 0.54 -3.80 -13.65
C ALA A 29 0.93 -4.39 -15.01
N SER A 30 2.20 -4.79 -15.15
CA SER A 30 2.72 -5.43 -16.36
C SER A 30 2.18 -6.86 -16.50
N ASP A 31 2.06 -7.58 -15.38
CA ASP A 31 1.61 -8.97 -15.35
C ASP A 31 0.09 -9.12 -15.13
N TRP A 32 -0.63 -8.02 -14.89
CA TRP A 32 -2.02 -8.03 -14.43
C TRP A 32 -2.95 -8.90 -15.29
N ASP A 33 -2.82 -8.81 -16.61
CA ASP A 33 -3.67 -9.58 -17.53
C ASP A 33 -3.31 -11.06 -17.61
N ALA A 34 -2.10 -11.44 -17.18
CA ALA A 34 -1.65 -12.82 -17.07
C ALA A 34 -2.03 -13.48 -15.73
N LEU A 35 -2.29 -12.69 -14.68
CA LEU A 35 -2.76 -13.19 -13.39
C LEU A 35 -4.13 -13.85 -13.50
N SER A 36 -4.33 -14.92 -12.74
CA SER A 36 -5.65 -15.52 -12.54
C SER A 36 -6.61 -14.58 -11.82
N VAL A 37 -7.91 -14.88 -11.87
CA VAL A 37 -8.93 -14.12 -11.15
C VAL A 37 -8.67 -14.12 -9.64
N ASP A 38 -8.25 -15.25 -9.09
CA ASP A 38 -7.98 -15.39 -7.65
C ASP A 38 -6.76 -14.57 -7.22
N GLU A 39 -5.72 -14.51 -8.04
CA GLU A 39 -4.53 -13.67 -7.78
C GLU A 39 -4.88 -12.17 -7.84
N ARG A 40 -5.64 -11.73 -8.85
CA ARG A 40 -6.10 -10.34 -8.95
C ARG A 40 -7.00 -9.97 -7.77
N LEU A 41 -7.85 -10.89 -7.33
CA LEU A 41 -8.73 -10.68 -6.18
C LEU A 41 -7.93 -10.58 -4.88
N ALA A 42 -6.98 -11.49 -4.65
CA ALA A 42 -6.10 -11.47 -3.49
C ALA A 42 -5.35 -10.14 -3.40
N TRP A 43 -4.75 -9.71 -4.52
CA TRP A 43 -4.02 -8.45 -4.58
C TRP A 43 -4.94 -7.22 -4.38
N SER A 44 -6.15 -7.25 -4.92
CA SER A 44 -7.16 -6.20 -4.69
C SER A 44 -7.62 -6.10 -3.23
N LEU A 45 -7.73 -7.24 -2.54
CA LEU A 45 -8.08 -7.30 -1.12
C LEU A 45 -6.95 -6.76 -0.24
N ASP A 46 -5.72 -7.18 -0.49
CA ASP A 46 -4.53 -6.67 0.21
C ASP A 46 -4.41 -5.16 0.01
N TRP A 47 -4.57 -4.69 -1.23
CA TRP A 47 -4.58 -3.26 -1.54
C TRP A 47 -5.65 -2.51 -0.75
N GLY A 48 -6.89 -3.02 -0.74
CA GLY A 48 -7.99 -2.40 -0.01
C GLY A 48 -7.76 -2.32 1.51
N ASN A 49 -7.12 -3.35 2.08
CA ASN A 49 -6.76 -3.38 3.50
C ASN A 49 -5.69 -2.32 3.83
N GLU A 50 -4.61 -2.27 3.05
CA GLU A 50 -3.51 -1.33 3.30
C GLU A 50 -3.93 0.13 3.03
N MET A 51 -4.77 0.39 2.02
CA MET A 51 -5.31 1.74 1.79
C MET A 51 -6.26 2.19 2.91
N SER A 52 -6.95 1.26 3.58
CA SER A 52 -7.78 1.59 4.74
C SER A 52 -6.92 1.98 5.93
N LYS A 53 -5.83 1.23 6.20
CA LYS A 53 -4.84 1.58 7.23
C LYS A 53 -4.16 2.93 6.94
N LEU A 54 -3.89 3.23 5.66
CA LEU A 54 -3.34 4.54 5.28
C LEU A 54 -4.33 5.68 5.58
N GLY A 55 -5.63 5.45 5.39
CA GLY A 55 -6.66 6.41 5.79
C GLY A 55 -6.65 6.70 7.30
N ASP A 56 -6.47 5.66 8.12
CA ASP A 56 -6.33 5.81 9.57
C ASP A 56 -5.05 6.57 9.94
N LEU A 57 -3.94 6.31 9.23
CA LEU A 57 -2.70 7.08 9.38
C LEU A 57 -2.91 8.55 9.00
N GLY A 58 -3.67 8.83 7.94
CA GLY A 58 -4.02 10.20 7.57
C GLY A 58 -4.85 10.93 8.61
N SER A 59 -5.80 10.23 9.22
CA SER A 59 -6.58 10.78 10.33
C SER A 59 -5.69 11.09 11.56
N LYS A 60 -4.70 10.24 11.83
CA LYS A 60 -3.69 10.49 12.89
C LYS A 60 -2.76 11.64 12.54
N ALA A 61 -2.37 11.77 11.27
CA ALA A 61 -1.57 12.88 10.77
C ALA A 61 -2.30 14.22 10.99
N ALA A 62 -3.54 14.32 10.49
CA ALA A 62 -4.38 15.51 10.60
C ALA A 62 -4.66 15.94 12.06
N THR A 63 -4.68 15.00 12.99
CA THR A 63 -4.90 15.27 14.43
C THR A 63 -3.61 15.47 15.22
N GLY A 64 -2.45 15.53 14.56
CA GLY A 64 -1.15 15.74 15.20
C GLY A 64 -0.68 14.56 16.07
N ARG A 65 -1.22 13.36 15.83
CA ARG A 65 -0.91 12.13 16.60
C ARG A 65 0.23 11.31 16.01
N LEU A 66 0.79 11.73 14.88
CA LEU A 66 2.00 11.15 14.31
C LEU A 66 3.24 11.91 14.78
N SER A 67 4.35 11.19 14.96
CA SER A 67 5.66 11.83 15.12
C SER A 67 6.01 12.64 13.87
N MET A 68 6.98 13.56 13.96
CA MET A 68 7.43 14.33 12.78
C MET A 68 7.97 13.41 11.69
N SER A 69 8.77 12.39 12.06
CA SER A 69 9.30 11.41 11.11
C SER A 69 8.20 10.58 10.44
N ASP A 70 7.13 10.23 11.16
CA ASP A 70 5.99 9.51 10.59
C ASP A 70 5.13 10.40 9.70
N HIS A 71 5.05 11.70 9.99
CA HIS A 71 4.43 12.69 9.11
C HIS A 71 5.15 12.78 7.76
N GLU A 72 6.48 12.86 7.77
CA GLU A 72 7.28 12.90 6.54
C GLU A 72 7.09 11.62 5.72
N ARG A 73 7.13 10.45 6.38
CA ARG A 73 6.87 9.15 5.74
C ARG A 73 5.48 9.08 5.14
N TYR A 74 4.46 9.55 5.87
CA TYR A 74 3.09 9.61 5.41
C TYR A 74 2.95 10.49 4.17
N HIS A 75 3.50 11.72 4.21
CA HIS A 75 3.46 12.62 3.06
C HIS A 75 4.17 12.02 1.84
N HIS A 76 5.31 11.36 2.04
CA HIS A 76 6.02 10.69 0.96
C HIS A 76 5.15 9.59 0.31
N LEU A 77 4.51 8.73 1.12
CA LEU A 77 3.61 7.70 0.59
C LEU A 77 2.43 8.29 -0.18
N VAL A 78 1.84 9.36 0.32
CA VAL A 78 0.69 10.03 -0.34
C VAL A 78 1.10 10.61 -1.69
N THR A 79 2.27 11.24 -1.78
CA THR A 79 2.80 11.75 -3.05
C THR A 79 3.04 10.61 -4.05
N THR A 80 3.69 9.53 -3.62
CA THR A 80 3.94 8.36 -4.49
C THR A 80 2.63 7.71 -4.94
N LEU A 81 1.60 7.65 -4.08
CA LEU A 81 0.28 7.17 -4.45
C LEU A 81 -0.41 8.07 -5.49
N ALA A 82 -0.26 9.38 -5.37
CA ALA A 82 -0.80 10.33 -6.34
C ALA A 82 -0.16 10.14 -7.72
N GLU A 83 1.16 9.92 -7.78
CA GLU A 83 1.88 9.61 -9.01
C GLU A 83 1.46 8.26 -9.62
N ALA A 84 1.11 7.29 -8.76
CA ALA A 84 0.66 5.96 -9.16
C ALA A 84 -0.82 5.88 -9.57
N LEU A 85 -1.61 6.94 -9.41
CA LEU A 85 -3.05 6.94 -9.71
C LEU A 85 -3.41 6.38 -11.10
N PRO A 86 -2.71 6.71 -12.20
CA PRO A 86 -3.04 6.16 -13.51
C PRO A 86 -2.92 4.63 -13.58
N ILE A 87 -1.95 4.06 -12.86
CA ILE A 87 -1.76 2.62 -12.77
C ILE A 87 -2.90 2.01 -11.93
N ILE A 88 -3.17 2.60 -10.76
CA ILE A 88 -4.24 2.15 -9.85
C ILE A 88 -5.59 2.11 -10.58
N ASP A 89 -5.89 3.15 -11.35
CA ASP A 89 -7.13 3.25 -12.14
C ASP A 89 -7.19 2.21 -13.25
N ARG A 90 -6.08 2.02 -13.98
CA ARG A 90 -5.98 1.00 -15.05
C ARG A 90 -6.23 -0.42 -14.50
N LEU A 91 -5.75 -0.70 -13.29
CA LEU A 91 -5.92 -2.00 -12.64
C LEU A 91 -7.31 -2.18 -12.01
N GLY A 92 -8.14 -1.13 -11.97
CA GLY A 92 -9.49 -1.18 -11.40
C GLY A 92 -9.51 -1.28 -9.87
N LEU A 93 -8.44 -0.83 -9.21
CA LEU A 93 -8.32 -0.91 -7.77
C LEU A 93 -9.09 0.19 -7.07
N ARG A 94 -9.39 -0.06 -5.79
CA ARG A 94 -9.95 0.97 -4.91
C ARG A 94 -8.99 2.15 -4.79
N ARG A 95 -9.44 3.34 -5.19
CA ARG A 95 -8.67 4.57 -4.96
C ARG A 95 -8.45 4.82 -3.46
N PRO A 96 -7.23 5.22 -3.04
CA PRO A 96 -6.96 5.57 -1.64
C PRO A 96 -7.80 6.78 -1.22
N SER A 97 -8.55 6.67 -0.12
CA SER A 97 -9.42 7.76 0.37
C SER A 97 -8.66 9.05 0.67
N VAL A 98 -7.37 8.94 1.03
CA VAL A 98 -6.48 10.07 1.29
C VAL A 98 -6.32 10.98 0.06
N LEU A 99 -6.42 10.43 -1.15
CA LEU A 99 -6.29 11.21 -2.39
C LEU A 99 -7.61 11.84 -2.85
N VAL A 100 -8.74 11.39 -2.28
CA VAL A 100 -10.08 11.90 -2.61
C VAL A 100 -10.42 13.15 -1.78
N GLN A 101 -9.69 13.38 -0.69
CA GLN A 101 -9.93 14.49 0.24
C GLN A 101 -8.96 15.68 0.05
N ALA A 102 -8.18 15.70 -1.04
CA ALA A 102 -7.31 16.83 -1.40
C ALA A 102 -8.07 17.94 -2.15
#